data_AF-A0A959QA82-F1
#
_entry.id   AF-A0A959QA82-F1
#
_cell.length_a   1.000
_cell.length_b   1.000
_cell.length_c   1.000
_cell.angle_alpha   90.00
_cell.angle_beta   90.00
_cell.angle_gamma   90.00
#
_symmetry.space_group_name_H-M   'P 1'
#
loop_
_entity.id
_entity.type
_entity.pdbx_description
1 polymer ?
#
loop_
_entity_poly.entity_id
_entity_poly.type
_entity_poly.pdbx_seq_one_letter_code
_entity_poly.pdbx_strand_id
1 'polypeptide(L)'
;MKQFFKFLLASCLGTILALVLFAGLGALIVGALASSVEKPHSAKPNTVLHLQFEQAIPERTNNLEMNPFDLKNQKILGLQDMLDALEAARDDANIKGVFLDLGVQGVNMG
;
A
#
# COMPACT_ATOMS: atom_id res chain seq x y z
N MET A 1 31.83 33.65 -34.63
CA MET A 1 31.63 34.02 -33.20
C MET A 1 30.18 34.09 -32.76
N LYS A 2 29.28 34.85 -33.43
CA LYS A 2 27.88 35.00 -32.99
C LYS A 2 27.07 33.70 -32.91
N GLN A 3 27.40 32.69 -33.72
CA GLN A 3 26.73 31.39 -33.68
C GLN A 3 27.12 30.53 -32.47
N PHE A 4 28.36 30.65 -31.98
CA PHE A 4 28.81 29.91 -30.78
C PHE A 4 27.96 30.27 -29.57
N PHE A 5 27.77 31.56 -29.30
CA PHE A 5 26.94 32.01 -28.19
C PHE A 5 25.46 31.62 -28.35
N LYS A 6 24.92 31.59 -29.58
CA LYS A 6 23.55 31.12 -29.82
C LYS A 6 23.38 29.64 -29.46
N PHE A 7 24.32 28.79 -29.88
CA PHE A 7 24.26 27.36 -29.58
C PHE A 7 24.59 27.06 -28.12
N LEU A 8 25.51 27.80 -27.50
CA LEU A 8 25.82 27.68 -26.08
C LEU A 8 24.62 28.04 -25.21
N LEU A 9 23.95 29.16 -25.48
CA LEU A 9 22.72 29.56 -24.76
C LEU A 9 21.56 28.59 -25.02
N ALA A 10 21.38 28.14 -26.26
CA ALA A 10 20.35 27.16 -26.59
C ALA A 10 20.57 25.82 -25.87
N SER A 11 21.81 25.34 -25.81
CA SER A 11 22.18 24.12 -25.09
C SER A 11 22.01 24.30 -23.58
N CYS A 12 22.47 25.40 -23.00
CA CYS A 12 22.33 25.67 -21.57
C CYS A 12 20.85 25.77 -21.15
N LEU A 13 20.02 26.45 -21.95
CA LEU A 13 18.58 26.55 -21.71
C LEU A 13 17.88 25.19 -21.89
N GLY A 14 18.27 24.41 -22.89
CA GLY A 14 17.75 23.05 -23.11
C GLY A 14 18.07 22.12 -21.93
N THR A 15 19.29 22.19 -21.40
CA THR A 15 19.68 21.39 -20.23
C THR A 15 18.90 21.80 -18.98
N ILE A 16 18.67 23.09 -18.76
CA ILE A 16 17.85 23.58 -17.63
C ILE A 16 16.40 23.08 -17.76
N LEU A 17 15.81 23.17 -18.96
CA LEU A 17 14.46 22.67 -19.20
C LEU A 17 14.36 21.15 -18.99
N ALA A 18 15.34 20.39 -19.48
CA ALA A 18 15.40 18.95 -19.27
C ALA A 18 15.50 18.59 -17.79
N LEU A 19 16.32 19.31 -17.02
CA LEU A 19 16.44 19.11 -15.58
C LEU A 19 15.13 19.39 -14.84
N VAL A 20 14.43 20.46 -15.19
CA VAL A 20 13.12 20.79 -14.60
C VAL A 20 12.09 19.68 -14.90
N LEU A 21 12.06 19.18 -16.14
CA LEU A 21 11.16 18.09 -16.52
C LEU A 21 11.48 16.80 -15.77
N PHE A 22 12.77 16.43 -15.68
CA PHE A 22 13.21 15.25 -14.92
C PHE A 22 12.93 15.39 -13.42
N ALA A 23 13.16 16.57 -12.85
CA ALA A 23 12.82 16.83 -11.45
C ALA A 23 11.31 16.73 -11.21
N GLY A 24 10.49 17.24 -12.13
CA GLY A 24 9.03 17.11 -12.08
C GLY A 24 8.57 15.65 -12.13
N LEU A 25 9.08 14.87 -13.08
CA LEU A 25 8.81 13.42 -13.18
C LEU A 25 9.27 12.66 -11.92
N GLY A 26 10.46 12.97 -11.41
CA GLY A 26 10.98 12.39 -10.17
C GLY A 26 10.09 12.70 -8.96
N ALA A 27 9.63 13.95 -8.84
CA ALA A 27 8.72 14.36 -7.77
C ALA A 27 7.36 13.64 -7.85
N LEU A 28 6.83 13.38 -9.04
CA LEU A 28 5.60 12.60 -9.22
C LEU A 28 5.78 11.16 -8.75
N ILE A 29 6.90 10.53 -9.09
CA ILE A 29 7.21 9.15 -8.68
C ILE A 29 7.36 9.09 -7.15
N VAL A 30 8.14 9.99 -6.56
CA VAL A 30 8.33 10.03 -5.10
C VAL A 30 7.01 10.34 -4.38
N GLY A 31 6.19 11.24 -4.92
CA GLY A 31 4.87 11.56 -4.37
C GLY A 31 3.91 10.38 -4.41
N ALA A 32 3.93 9.59 -5.49
CA ALA A 32 3.17 8.35 -5.59
C ALA A 32 3.63 7.31 -4.55
N LEU A 33 4.94 7.11 -4.40
CA LEU A 33 5.50 6.18 -3.41
C LEU A 33 5.18 6.61 -1.97
N ALA A 34 5.29 7.90 -1.67
CA ALA A 34 4.97 8.45 -0.35
C ALA A 34 3.49 8.31 0.01
N SER A 35 2.60 8.34 -0.99
CA SER A 35 1.16 8.14 -0.79
C SER A 35 0.80 6.67 -0.47
N SER A 36 1.63 5.72 -0.89
CA SER A 36 1.47 4.29 -0.58
C SER A 36 2.00 3.87 0.78
N VAL A 37 2.66 4.77 1.53
CA VAL A 37 3.07 4.49 2.91
C VAL A 37 1.84 4.61 3.80
N GLU A 38 1.29 3.48 4.20
CA GLU A 38 0.23 3.41 5.20
C GLU A 38 0.76 4.02 6.51
N LYS A 39 0.11 5.09 6.99
CA LYS A 39 0.47 5.72 8.26
C LYS A 39 0.18 4.73 9.40
N PRO A 40 1.02 4.66 10.45
CA PRO A 40 0.72 3.86 11.62
C PRO A 40 -0.58 4.38 12.24
N HIS A 41 -1.67 3.63 12.04
CA HIS A 41 -2.98 3.96 12.58
C HIS A 41 -3.04 3.44 14.01
N SER A 42 -2.93 4.33 14.99
CA SER A 42 -3.21 3.97 16.38
C SER A 42 -4.73 3.82 16.56
N ALA A 43 -5.14 2.71 17.18
CA ALA A 43 -6.55 2.44 17.44
C ALA A 43 -7.15 3.53 18.34
N LYS A 44 -8.35 3.98 17.99
CA LYS A 44 -9.10 4.91 18.84
C LYS A 44 -9.53 4.19 20.12
N PRO A 45 -9.68 4.89 21.25
CA PRO A 45 -10.14 4.26 22.48
C PRO A 45 -11.55 3.70 22.31
N ASN A 46 -11.80 2.52 22.90
CA ASN A 46 -13.08 1.81 22.88
C ASN A 46 -13.46 1.17 21.52
N THR A 47 -12.48 0.73 20.74
CA THR A 47 -12.73 0.03 19.47
C THR A 47 -12.81 -1.49 19.65
N VAL A 48 -13.35 -2.16 18.63
CA VAL A 48 -13.41 -3.62 18.53
C VAL A 48 -12.66 -4.03 17.26
N LEU A 49 -11.80 -5.05 17.35
CA LEU A 49 -11.15 -5.63 16.17
C LEU A 49 -12.20 -6.45 15.39
N HIS A 50 -12.50 -6.07 14.16
CA HIS A 50 -13.45 -6.77 13.30
C HIS A 50 -12.71 -7.59 12.24
N LEU A 51 -12.75 -8.92 12.34
CA LEU A 51 -12.20 -9.82 11.33
C LEU A 51 -13.34 -10.37 10.48
N GLN A 52 -13.30 -10.07 9.18
CA GLN A 52 -14.30 -10.50 8.20
C GLN A 52 -13.73 -11.64 7.35
N PHE A 53 -14.44 -12.77 7.32
CA PHE A 53 -14.02 -13.99 6.64
C PHE A 53 -14.89 -14.25 5.39
N GLU A 54 -14.92 -13.28 4.49
CA GLU A 54 -15.73 -13.36 3.26
C GLU A 54 -15.00 -14.02 2.08
N GLN A 55 -13.68 -14.16 2.18
CA GLN A 55 -12.79 -14.64 1.11
C GLN A 55 -11.88 -15.77 1.61
N ALA A 56 -11.33 -16.55 0.67
CA ALA A 56 -10.38 -17.61 0.99
C ALA A 56 -9.17 -17.04 1.76
N ILE A 57 -8.77 -17.74 2.83
CA ILE A 57 -7.68 -17.33 3.73
C ILE A 57 -6.41 -18.11 3.33
N PRO A 58 -5.45 -17.49 2.64
CA PRO A 58 -4.15 -18.13 2.42
C PRO A 58 -3.31 -18.15 3.71
N GLU A 59 -2.32 -19.02 3.78
CA GLU A 59 -1.36 -19.06 4.90
C GLU A 59 -0.60 -17.73 5.05
N ARG A 60 -0.16 -17.18 3.92
CA ARG A 60 0.53 -15.89 3.83
C ARG A 60 -0.26 -14.92 2.97
N THR A 61 -0.21 -13.64 3.33
CA THR A 61 -0.87 -12.57 2.58
C THR A 61 -0.46 -12.61 1.11
N ASN A 62 -1.46 -12.58 0.23
CA ASN A 62 -1.30 -12.67 -1.23
C ASN A 62 -0.62 -13.96 -1.76
N ASN A 63 -0.63 -15.06 -1.00
CA ASN A 63 -0.06 -16.36 -1.43
C ASN A 63 -1.04 -17.21 -2.27
N LEU A 64 -1.85 -16.57 -3.10
CA LEU A 64 -2.78 -17.22 -4.03
C LEU A 64 -2.44 -16.82 -5.47
N GLU A 65 -2.89 -17.61 -6.44
CA GLU A 65 -2.77 -17.28 -7.86
C GLU A 65 -3.63 -16.04 -8.19
N MET A 66 -3.00 -14.86 -8.17
CA MET A 66 -3.64 -13.61 -8.57
C MET A 66 -3.51 -13.37 -10.07
N ASN A 67 -4.57 -12.89 -10.70
CA ASN A 67 -4.53 -12.50 -12.09
C ASN A 67 -3.67 -11.24 -12.26
N PRO A 68 -2.57 -11.27 -13.05
CA PRO A 68 -1.70 -10.11 -13.22
C PRO A 68 -2.34 -8.94 -13.97
N PHE A 69 -3.52 -9.14 -14.57
CA PHE A 69 -4.31 -8.10 -15.23
C PHE A 69 -5.41 -7.51 -14.33
N ASP A 70 -5.58 -8.00 -13.10
CA ASP A 70 -6.52 -7.38 -12.17
C ASP A 70 -5.89 -6.10 -11.60
N LEU A 71 -6.35 -4.95 -12.10
CA LEU A 71 -5.92 -3.64 -11.63
C LEU A 71 -6.42 -3.33 -10.21
N LYS A 72 -7.35 -4.13 -9.69
CA LYS A 72 -7.71 -4.10 -8.27
C LYS A 72 -6.69 -4.97 -7.53
N ASN A 73 -5.64 -4.33 -7.02
CA ASN A 73 -4.70 -4.95 -6.11
C ASN A 73 -5.39 -5.21 -4.76
N GLN A 74 -6.25 -6.22 -4.73
CA GLN A 74 -6.97 -6.64 -3.54
C GLN A 74 -5.98 -7.38 -2.66
N LYS A 75 -5.57 -6.76 -1.55
CA LYS A 75 -4.75 -7.41 -0.53
C LYS A 75 -5.60 -8.51 0.11
N ILE A 76 -5.29 -9.77 -0.19
CA ILE A 76 -5.91 -10.93 0.43
C ILE A 76 -5.11 -11.23 1.71
N LEU A 77 -5.72 -10.93 2.86
CA LEU A 77 -5.09 -11.09 4.17
C LEU A 77 -4.85 -12.58 4.46
N GLY A 78 -3.62 -12.92 4.85
CA GLY A 78 -3.26 -14.28 5.23
C GLY A 78 -3.49 -14.58 6.71
N LEU A 79 -3.45 -15.87 7.05
CA LEU A 79 -3.63 -16.37 8.41
C LEU A 79 -2.57 -15.82 9.37
N GLN A 80 -1.30 -15.75 8.94
CA GLN A 80 -0.23 -15.20 9.78
C GLN A 80 -0.51 -13.75 10.19
N ASP A 81 -0.90 -12.90 9.25
CA ASP A 81 -1.19 -11.49 9.53
C ASP A 81 -2.42 -11.33 10.45
N MET A 82 -3.40 -12.24 10.36
CA MET A 82 -4.53 -12.27 11.29
C MET A 82 -4.10 -12.64 12.71
N LEU A 83 -3.17 -13.60 12.86
CA LEU A 83 -2.61 -13.97 14.17
C LEU A 83 -1.81 -12.80 14.77
N ASP A 84 -0.96 -12.16 13.97
CA ASP A 84 -0.18 -11.00 14.41
C ASP A 84 -1.11 -9.83 14.83
N ALA A 85 -2.22 -9.64 14.09
CA ALA A 85 -3.23 -8.64 14.45
C ALA A 85 -3.96 -8.97 15.78
N LEU A 86 -4.20 -10.25 16.06
CA LEU A 86 -4.80 -10.69 17.32
C LEU A 86 -3.83 -10.53 18.49
N GLU A 87 -2.54 -10.81 18.29
CA GLU A 87 -1.50 -10.58 19.30
C GLU A 87 -1.34 -9.09 19.60
N ALA A 88 -1.30 -8.25 18.57
CA ALA A 88 -1.28 -6.80 18.73
C ALA A 88 -2.55 -6.28 19.45
N ALA A 89 -3.72 -6.83 19.12
CA ALA A 89 -4.98 -6.42 19.75
C ALA A 89 -5.11 -6.87 21.20
N ARG A 90 -4.43 -7.96 21.59
CA ARG A 90 -4.38 -8.42 22.98
C ARG A 90 -3.67 -7.41 23.88
N ASP A 91 -2.59 -6.81 23.38
CA ASP A 91 -1.74 -5.92 24.16
C ASP A 91 -2.17 -4.43 24.05
N ASP A 92 -3.11 -4.10 23.15
CA ASP A 92 -3.63 -2.74 22.98
C ASP A 92 -4.84 -2.44 23.90
N ALA A 93 -4.61 -1.56 24.89
CA ALA A 93 -5.65 -1.12 25.83
C ALA A 93 -6.85 -0.38 25.18
N ASN A 94 -6.73 0.08 23.93
CA ASN A 94 -7.81 0.75 23.21
C ASN A 94 -8.81 -0.25 22.61
N ILE A 95 -8.40 -1.51 22.41
CA ILE A 95 -9.21 -2.56 21.82
C ILE A 95 -9.92 -3.33 22.94
N LYS A 96 -11.24 -3.23 22.97
CA LYS A 96 -12.07 -3.84 24.03
C LYS A 96 -12.46 -5.28 23.76
N GLY A 97 -12.31 -5.74 22.53
CA GLY A 97 -12.72 -7.07 22.13
C GLY A 97 -12.50 -7.32 20.65
N VAL A 98 -12.81 -8.55 20.24
CA VAL A 98 -12.69 -9.05 18.88
C VAL A 98 -14.06 -9.54 18.41
N PHE A 99 -14.46 -9.14 17.22
CA PHE A 99 -15.64 -9.63 16.51
C PHE A 99 -15.19 -10.44 15.29
N LEU A 100 -15.57 -11.71 15.26
CA LEU A 100 -15.29 -12.63 14.17
C LEU A 100 -16.56 -12.77 13.32
N ASP A 101 -16.56 -12.12 12.17
CA ASP A 101 -17.66 -12.23 11.20
C ASP A 101 -17.35 -13.36 10.21
N LEU A 102 -17.86 -14.54 10.57
CA LEU A 102 -17.74 -15.75 9.78
C LEU A 102 -18.79 -15.71 8.67
N GLY A 103 -18.47 -15.01 7.58
CA GLY A 103 -19.26 -15.06 6.36
C GLY A 103 -19.55 -16.53 5.98
N VAL A 104 -20.81 -16.84 5.68
CA VAL A 104 -21.37 -18.20 5.59
C VAL A 104 -20.77 -19.08 4.48
N GLN A 105 -19.72 -18.65 3.78
CA GLN A 105 -19.04 -19.45 2.75
C GLN A 105 -17.73 -20.04 3.25
N GLY A 106 -17.82 -21.26 3.77
CA GLY A 106 -16.77 -22.25 3.57
C GLY A 106 -15.64 -22.27 4.60
N VAL A 107 -15.97 -22.45 5.88
CA VAL A 107 -15.08 -23.27 6.72
C VAL A 107 -15.26 -24.71 6.23
N ASN A 108 -14.45 -25.11 5.25
CA ASN A 108 -14.36 -26.50 4.83
C ASN A 108 -13.68 -27.30 5.95
N MET A 109 -14.47 -27.70 6.94
CA MET A 109 -14.10 -28.66 7.96
C MET A 109 -14.23 -30.07 7.37
N GLY A 110 -13.21 -30.51 6.63
CA GLY A 110 -12.96 -31.92 6.30
C GLY A 110 -13.83 -32.55 5.22
#